data_AF-A0A3S4HLE3-F1
#
_entry.id   AF-A0A3S4HLE3-F1
#
_cell.length_a   1.000
_cell.length_b   1.000
_cell.length_c   1.000
_cell.angle_alpha   90.00
_cell.angle_beta   90.00
_cell.angle_gamma   90.00
#
_symmetry.space_group_name_H-M   'P 1'
#
loop_
_entity.id
_entity.type
_entity.pdbx_description
1 polymer ?
#
loop_
_entity_poly.entity_id
_entity_poly.type
_entity_poly.pdbx_seq_one_letter_code
_entity_poly.pdbx_strand_id
1 'polypeptide(L)' 'MVTDSRNRRDGRFIERVGFYNPVANEKQERVRFTMDRLNYWVGVGAQLSDSVAKLLKEQKVVAA' A
#
# COMPACT_ATOMS: atom_id res chain seq x y z
N MET A 1 4.50 -1.88 0.55
CA MET A 1 5.25 -3.02 1.14
C MET A 1 5.35 -2.80 2.63
N VAL A 2 5.40 -3.87 3.42
CA VAL A 2 5.61 -3.81 4.87
C VAL A 2 7.07 -4.10 5.14
N THR A 3 7.75 -3.17 5.81
CA THR A 3 9.17 -3.27 6.14
C THR A 3 9.43 -2.62 7.49
N ASP A 4 10.50 -3.02 8.16
CA ASP A 4 11.07 -2.29 9.28
C ASP A 4 11.64 -0.94 8.78
N SER A 5 11.46 0.12 9.56
CA SER A 5 11.88 1.48 9.20
C SER A 5 13.40 1.65 9.12
N ARG A 6 14.17 0.77 9.77
CA ARG A 6 15.64 0.77 9.74
C ARG A 6 16.20 0.14 8.47
N ASN A 7 15.39 -0.61 7.73
CA ASN A 7 15.83 -1.24 6.49
C ASN A 7 15.94 -0.20 5.36
N ARG A 8 16.89 -0.43 4.46
CA ARG A 8 17.00 0.34 3.21
C ARG A 8 15.67 0.27 2.44
N ARG A 9 15.28 1.38 1.81
CA ARG A 9 14.01 1.52 1.08
C ARG A 9 13.72 0.33 0.15
N ASP A 10 14.68 -0.07 -0.67
CA ASP A 10 14.52 -1.15 -1.65
C ASP A 10 15.17 -2.46 -1.19
N GLY A 11 15.40 -2.59 0.12
CA GLY A 11 16.07 -3.73 0.73
C GLY A 11 15.11 -4.84 1.16
N ARG A 12 15.45 -5.47 2.29
CA ARG A 12 14.65 -6.55 2.86
C ARG A 12 13.29 -6.02 3.34
N PHE A 13 12.22 -6.53 2.76
CA PHE A 13 10.85 -6.31 3.22
C PHE A 13 10.30 -7.59 3.86
N ILE A 14 9.29 -7.44 4.72
CA ILE A 14 8.59 -8.56 5.36
C ILE A 14 7.57 -9.12 4.37
N GLU A 15 6.74 -8.24 3.80
CA GLU A 15 5.65 -8.64 2.90
C GLU A 15 5.31 -7.55 1.87
N ARG A 16 4.94 -7.98 0.66
CA ARG A 16 4.39 -7.10 -0.38
C ARG A 16 2.85 -7.18 -0.36
N VAL A 17 2.22 -6.18 0.26
CA VAL A 17 0.75 -6.05 0.39
C VAL A 17 0.04 -5.36 -0.80
N GLY A 18 0.77 -5.09 -1.89
CA GLY A 18 0.23 -4.38 -3.05
C GLY A 18 1.28 -3.68 -3.90
N PHE A 19 0.81 -2.90 -4.88
CA PHE A 19 1.63 -2.03 -5.72
C PHE A 19 0.90 -0.74 -6.07
N TYR A 20 1.69 0.29 -6.40
CA TYR A 20 1.21 1.55 -6.92
C TYR A 20 2.01 1.88 -8.18
N ASN A 21 1.31 2.15 -9.28
CA ASN A 21 1.87 2.60 -10.55
C ASN A 21 1.30 3.98 -10.92
N PRO A 22 2.04 5.08 -10.75
CA PRO A 22 1.56 6.42 -11.06
C PRO A 22 1.37 6.68 -12.57
N VAL A 23 1.95 5.86 -13.45
CA VAL A 23 1.95 6.05 -14.92
C VAL A 23 0.96 5.11 -15.62
N ALA A 24 0.14 4.38 -14.85
CA ALA A 24 -0.85 3.48 -15.43
C ALA A 24 -1.89 4.24 -16.29
N ASN A 25 -2.12 3.75 -17.50
CA ASN A 25 -3.20 4.23 -18.37
C ASN A 25 -4.57 3.73 -17.86
N GLU A 26 -5.68 4.26 -18.38
CA GLU A 26 -7.06 3.85 -17.99
C GLU A 26 -7.33 2.33 -18.06
N LYS A 27 -6.58 1.58 -18.88
CA LYS A 27 -6.70 0.12 -19.01
C LYS A 27 -5.84 -0.68 -18.04
N GLN A 28 -5.02 -0.04 -17.21
CA GLN A 28 -4.09 -0.68 -16.29
C GLN A 28 -4.46 -0.35 -14.84
N GLU A 29 -4.38 -1.34 -13.95
CA GLU A 29 -4.59 -1.11 -12.52
C GLU A 29 -3.53 -0.15 -11.98
N ARG A 30 -3.95 1.08 -11.67
CA ARG A 30 -3.10 2.14 -11.10
C ARG A 30 -2.63 1.79 -9.69
N VAL A 31 -3.49 1.14 -8.91
CA VAL A 31 -3.17 0.73 -7.55
C VAL A 31 -3.90 -0.57 -7.23
N ARG A 32 -3.18 -1.50 -6.61
CA ARG A 32 -3.75 -2.74 -6.08
C ARG A 32 -3.26 -2.96 -4.67
N PHE A 33 -4.20 -3.11 -3.74
CA PHE A 33 -3.92 -3.41 -2.35
C PHE A 33 -4.66 -4.69 -1.94
N THR A 34 -3.96 -5.56 -1.23
CA THR A 34 -4.59 -6.69 -0.55
C THR A 34 -5.13 -6.20 0.79
N MET A 35 -6.40 -5.79 0.81
CA MET A 35 -7.05 -5.16 1.98
C MET A 35 -7.00 -6.03 3.23
N ASP A 36 -7.14 -7.35 3.09
CA ASP A 36 -7.04 -8.32 4.18
C ASP A 36 -5.71 -8.20 4.95
N ARG A 37 -4.59 -8.31 4.20
CA ARG A 37 -3.25 -8.21 4.77
C ARG A 37 -2.95 -6.82 5.30
N LEU A 38 -3.45 -5.79 4.63
CA LEU A 38 -3.26 -4.42 5.09
C LEU A 38 -3.96 -4.18 6.44
N ASN A 39 -5.21 -4.63 6.59
CA ASN A 39 -5.94 -4.53 7.84
C ASN A 39 -5.28 -5.34 8.97
N TYR A 40 -4.77 -6.53 8.66
CA TYR A 40 -3.99 -7.33 9.61
C TYR A 40 -2.77 -6.55 10.13
N TRP A 41 -1.95 -6.02 9.24
CA TRP A 41 -0.73 -5.29 9.63
C TRP A 41 -1.04 -4.00 10.40
N VAL A 42 -2.09 -3.28 10.02
CA VAL A 42 -2.57 -2.12 10.80
C VAL A 42 -3.01 -2.55 12.20
N GLY A 43 -3.72 -3.67 12.33
CA GLY A 43 -4.11 -4.24 13.64
C GLY A 43 -2.94 -4.70 14.50
N VAL A 44 -1.84 -5.14 13.88
CA VAL A 44 -0.58 -5.51 14.55
C VAL A 44 0.24 -4.26 14.97
N GLY A 45 -0.19 -3.05 14.57
CA GLY A 45 0.47 -1.79 14.93
C GLY A 45 1.41 -1.23 13.86
N ALA A 46 1.35 -1.75 12.63
CA ALA A 46 2.12 -1.18 11.52
C ALA A 46 1.60 0.24 11.21
N GLN A 47 2.53 1.19 11.11
CA GLN A 47 2.21 2.57 10.73
C GLN A 47 2.18 2.72 9.22
N LEU A 48 1.10 3.31 8.70
CA LEU A 48 0.97 3.65 7.28
C LEU A 48 1.69 4.97 7.00
N SER A 49 2.42 5.04 5.90
CA SER A 49 2.99 6.30 5.41
C SER A 49 1.89 7.20 4.82
N ASP A 50 2.09 8.52 4.87
CA ASP A 50 1.12 9.51 4.37
C ASP A 50 0.68 9.27 2.92
N SER A 51 1.61 8.89 2.03
CA SER A 51 1.30 8.56 0.64
C SER A 51 0.37 7.35 0.52
N VAL A 52 0.56 6.33 1.37
CA VAL A 52 -0.28 5.13 1.38
C VAL A 52 -1.65 5.45 1.94
N ALA A 53 -1.74 6.24 3.01
CA ALA A 53 -3.01 6.71 3.57
C ALA A 53 -3.82 7.50 2.54
N LYS A 54 -3.18 8.37 1.77
CA LYS A 54 -3.82 9.12 0.67
C LYS A 54 -4.33 8.17 -0.43
N LEU A 55 -3.51 7.22 -0.87
CA LEU A 55 -3.90 6.23 -1.90
C LEU A 55 -5.08 5.36 -1.44
N LEU A 56 -5.11 4.94 -0.17
CA LEU A 56 -6.26 4.21 0.38
C LEU A 56 -7.53 5.07 0.39
N LYS A 57 -7.41 6.36 0.72
CA LYS A 57 -8.54 7.28 0.68
C LYS A 57 -9.06 7.48 -0.75
N GLU A 58 -8.16 7.68 -1.71
CA GLU A 58 -8.52 7.78 -3.14
C GLU A 58 -9.22 6.51 -3.63
N GLN A 59 -8.74 5.33 -3.25
CA GLN A 59 -9.35 4.06 -3.65
C GLN A 59 -10.75 3.85 -3.05
N LYS A 60 -10.99 4.28 -1.80
CA LYS A 60 -12.32 4.25 -1.19
C LYS A 60 -13.30 5.24 -1.83
N VAL A 61 -12.81 6.36 -2.37
CA VAL A 61 -13.65 7.36 -3.05
C VAL A 61 -14.05 6.90 -4.46
N VAL A 62 -13.18 6.17 -5.17
CA VAL A 62 -13.48 5.65 -6.52
C VAL A 62 -14.42 4.43 -6.49
N ALA A 63 -14.52 3.74 -5.36
CA ALA A 63 -15.39 2.57 -5.18
C ALA A 63 -16.81 2.91 -4.68
N ALA A 64 -17.20 4.19 -4.64
CA ALA A 64 -18.50 4.67 -4.16
C ALA A 64 -19.40 5.16 -5.32
#